data_AF-A0A915XQ35-F1
#
_entry.id   AF-A0A915XQ35-F1
#
_cell.length_a   1.000
_cell.length_b   1.000
_cell.length_c   1.000
_cell.angle_alpha   90.00
_cell.angle_beta   90.00
_cell.angle_gamma   90.00
#
_symmetry.space_group_name_H-M   'P 1'
#
loop_
_entity.id
_entity.type
_entity.pdbx_description
1 polymer ?
#
loop_
_entity_poly.entity_id
_entity_poly.type
_entity_poly.pdbx_seq_one_letter_code
_entity_poly.pdbx_strand_id
1 'polypeptide(L)'
;MSARLVVLLVVLLLFGALTGVALLDVGYLGLIAPHFQSWGAGQVLADLVILALLSCLWMLGDARGRGLSAWPFIALTLVGGSFGPLTYLLVRESKKGRRVEG
;
A
#
# COMPACT_ATOMS: atom_id res chain seq x y z
N MET A 1 -14.63 14.55 8.48
CA MET A 1 -13.78 13.46 7.96
C MET A 1 -14.04 12.19 8.78
N SER A 2 -14.22 11.03 8.14
CA SER A 2 -14.41 9.78 8.90
C SER A 2 -13.12 9.39 9.64
N ALA A 3 -13.24 8.82 10.84
CA ALA A 3 -12.07 8.39 11.63
C ALA A 3 -11.16 7.43 10.85
N ARG A 4 -11.75 6.57 10.01
CA ARG A 4 -11.02 5.64 9.12
C ARG A 4 -10.13 6.39 8.13
N LEU A 5 -10.63 7.45 7.53
CA LEU A 5 -9.88 8.25 6.56
C LEU A 5 -8.70 8.97 7.22
N VAL A 6 -8.90 9.50 8.43
CA VAL A 6 -7.82 10.11 9.23
C VAL A 6 -6.72 9.09 9.53
N VAL A 7 -7.09 7.89 10.00
CA VAL A 7 -6.13 6.81 10.26
C VAL A 7 -5.34 6.44 9.01
N LEU A 8 -6.01 6.27 7.87
CA LEU A 8 -5.34 5.95 6.60
C LEU A 8 -4.35 7.05 6.18
N LEU A 9 -4.71 8.32 6.33
CA LEU A 9 -3.82 9.44 6.03
C LEU A 9 -2.60 9.45 6.96
N VAL A 10 -2.81 9.29 8.26
CA VAL A 10 -1.72 9.29 9.24
C VAL A 10 -0.75 8.15 8.96
N VAL A 11 -1.26 6.93 8.73
CA VAL A 11 -0.42 5.78 8.39
C VAL A 11 0.34 6.02 7.10
N LEU A 12 -0.32 6.53 6.06
CA LEU A 12 0.32 6.81 4.77
C LEU A 12 1.43 7.86 4.89
N LEU A 13 1.21 8.93 5.66
CA LEU A 13 2.19 10.00 5.85
C LEU A 13 3.39 9.53 6.68
N LEU A 14 3.15 8.83 7.79
CA LEU A 14 4.23 8.32 8.64
C LEU A 14 5.05 7.26 7.92
N PHE A 15 4.40 6.32 7.24
CA PHE A 15 5.11 5.31 6.45
C PHE A 15 5.84 5.94 5.27
N GLY A 16 5.23 6.92 4.59
CA GLY A 16 5.87 7.70 3.54
C GLY A 16 7.13 8.43 4.02
N ALA A 17 7.08 9.05 5.19
CA ALA A 17 8.24 9.71 5.79
C ALA A 17 9.35 8.69 6.12
N LEU A 18 9.00 7.56 6.74
CA LEU A 18 9.94 6.48 7.02
C LEU A 18 10.59 5.93 5.75
N THR A 19 9.80 5.63 4.72
CA THR A 19 10.31 5.17 3.42
C THR A 19 11.18 6.22 2.76
N GLY A 20 10.82 7.50 2.83
CA GLY A 20 11.61 8.60 2.29
C GLY A 20 12.99 8.69 2.95
N VAL A 21 13.05 8.64 4.28
CA VAL A 21 14.33 8.62 5.02
C VAL A 21 15.17 7.41 4.64
N ALA A 22 14.58 6.21 4.59
CA ALA A 22 15.31 5.01 4.23
C ALA A 22 15.79 5.02 2.77
N LEU A 23 15.02 5.57 1.83
CA LEU A 23 15.45 5.75 0.44
C LEU A 23 16.62 6.73 0.31
N LEU A 24 16.66 7.79 1.12
CA LEU A 24 17.79 8.71 1.14
C LEU A 24 19.06 8.07 1.70
N ASP A 25 18.91 7.13 2.63
CA ASP A 25 20.03 6.44 3.28
C ASP A 25 20.61 5.32 2.41
N VAL A 26 19.76 4.40 1.94
CA VAL A 26 20.21 3.17 1.26
C VAL A 26 19.77 3.05 -0.21
N GLY A 27 18.95 3.97 -0.70
CA GLY A 27 18.35 3.89 -2.03
C GLY A 27 17.33 2.75 -2.17
N TYR A 28 16.71 2.64 -3.34
CA TYR A 28 15.64 1.65 -3.57
C TYR A 28 16.14 0.20 -3.48
N LEU A 29 17.27 -0.11 -4.13
CA LEU A 29 17.84 -1.47 -4.08
C LEU A 29 18.39 -1.81 -2.69
N GLY A 30 18.87 -0.82 -1.93
CA GLY A 30 19.36 -1.03 -0.57
C GLY A 30 18.26 -1.35 0.44
N LEU A 31 16.99 -1.04 0.13
CA LEU A 31 15.87 -1.54 0.94
C LEU A 31 15.69 -3.06 0.80
N ILE A 32 15.94 -3.61 -0.38
CA ILE A 32 15.67 -5.02 -0.68
C ILE A 32 16.91 -5.89 -0.40
N ALA A 33 18.11 -5.41 -0.71
CA ALA A 33 19.36 -6.18 -0.60
C ALA A 33 19.58 -6.89 0.76
N PRO A 34 19.26 -6.29 1.93
CA PRO A 34 19.43 -6.95 3.24
C PRO A 34 18.63 -8.25 3.39
N HIS A 35 17.50 -8.38 2.68
CA HIS A 35 16.62 -9.54 2.78
C HIS A 35 17.23 -10.80 2.17
N PHE A 36 18.28 -10.66 1.34
CA PHE A 36 19.01 -11.79 0.78
C PHE A 36 20.21 -12.23 1.62
N GLN A 37 20.47 -11.57 2.76
CA GLN A 37 21.63 -11.87 3.62
C GLN A 37 21.35 -12.97 4.66
N SER A 38 20.09 -13.35 4.86
CA SER A 38 19.73 -14.46 5.76
C SER A 38 18.41 -15.11 5.37
N TRP A 39 18.24 -16.38 5.73
CA TRP A 39 16.99 -17.11 5.52
C TRP A 39 15.80 -16.47 6.24
N GLY A 40 16.00 -15.93 7.45
CA GLY A 40 14.95 -15.25 8.20
C GLY A 40 14.46 -13.99 7.48
N ALA A 41 15.36 -13.13 7.04
CA ALA A 41 15.00 -11.92 6.32
C ALA A 41 14.37 -12.23 4.94
N GLY A 42 14.87 -13.26 4.25
CA GLY A 42 14.33 -13.72 2.98
C GLY A 42 12.91 -14.29 3.13
N GLN A 43 12.62 -15.01 4.22
CA GLN A 43 11.27 -15.49 4.50
C GLN A 43 10.30 -14.32 4.74
N VAL A 44 10.69 -13.29 5.49
CA VAL A 44 9.86 -12.08 5.69
C VAL A 44 9.59 -11.38 4.37
N LEU A 45 10.58 -11.24 3.49
CA LEU A 45 10.37 -10.67 2.15
C LEU A 45 9.36 -11.49 1.35
N ALA A 46 9.47 -12.82 1.37
CA ALA A 46 8.53 -13.69 0.68
C ALA A 46 7.09 -13.53 1.21
N ASP A 47 6.92 -13.46 2.53
CA ASP A 47 5.62 -13.21 3.16
C ASP A 47 5.02 -11.87 2.70
N LEU A 48 5.82 -10.80 2.70
CA LEU A 48 5.40 -9.48 2.22
C LEU A 48 5.00 -9.48 0.74
N VAL A 49 5.73 -10.20 -0.11
CA VAL A 49 5.38 -10.36 -1.54
C VAL A 49 4.04 -11.08 -1.68
N ILE A 50 3.82 -12.18 -0.93
CA ILE A 50 2.55 -12.91 -0.96
C ILE A 50 1.41 -12.00 -0.50
N LEU A 51 1.58 -11.28 0.61
CA LEU A 51 0.57 -10.33 1.10
C LEU A 51 0.28 -9.21 0.10
N ALA A 52 1.30 -8.69 -0.59
CA ALA A 52 1.12 -7.70 -1.65
C ALA A 52 0.30 -8.25 -2.83
N LEU A 53 0.60 -9.48 -3.28
CA LEU A 53 -0.15 -10.13 -4.36
C LEU A 53 -1.60 -10.43 -3.96
N LEU A 54 -1.82 -10.94 -2.75
CA LEU A 54 -3.17 -11.14 -2.20
C LEU A 54 -3.94 -9.83 -2.12
N SER A 55 -3.28 -8.74 -1.73
CA SER A 55 -3.87 -7.40 -1.71
C SER A 55 -4.27 -6.93 -3.11
N CYS A 56 -3.44 -7.18 -4.13
CA CYS A 56 -3.77 -6.90 -5.53
C CYS A 56 -5.03 -7.64 -5.99
N LEU A 57 -5.11 -8.95 -5.71
CA LEU A 57 -6.29 -9.77 -6.06
C LEU A 57 -7.55 -9.29 -5.33
N TRP A 58 -7.42 -8.95 -4.06
CA TRP A 58 -8.52 -8.38 -3.27
C TRP A 58 -9.00 -7.04 -3.84
N MET A 59 -8.09 -6.12 -4.20
CA MET A 59 -8.45 -4.84 -4.81
C MET A 59 -9.21 -5.04 -6.14
N LEU A 60 -8.79 -6.00 -6.98
CA LEU A 60 -9.50 -6.31 -8.23
C LEU A 60 -10.95 -6.72 -7.97
N GLY A 61 -11.18 -7.57 -6.97
CA GLY A 61 -12.53 -7.99 -6.58
C GLY A 61 -13.36 -6.84 -6.00
N ASP A 62 -12.79 -6.09 -5.05
CA ASP A 62 -13.49 -4.99 -4.36
C ASP A 62 -13.81 -3.82 -5.32
N ALA A 63 -12.95 -3.55 -6.29
CA ALA A 63 -13.11 -2.44 -7.23
C ALA A 63 -14.23 -2.69 -8.26
N ARG A 64 -14.42 -3.94 -8.71
CA ARG A 64 -15.49 -4.34 -9.65
C ARG A 64 -16.88 -3.99 -9.14
N GLY A 65 -17.13 -4.13 -7.84
CA GLY A 65 -18.43 -3.81 -7.22
C GLY A 65 -18.64 -2.33 -6.90
N ARG A 66 -17.63 -1.46 -7.10
CA ARG A 66 -17.64 -0.07 -6.61
C ARG A 66 -17.43 0.98 -7.71
N GLY A 67 -17.31 0.59 -8.97
CA GLY A 67 -17.03 1.52 -10.08
C GLY A 67 -15.70 2.27 -9.91
N LEU A 68 -14.72 1.61 -9.29
CA LEU A 68 -13.35 2.13 -9.10
C LEU A 68 -12.40 1.30 -9.96
N SER A 69 -11.34 1.91 -10.50
CA SER A 69 -10.28 1.17 -11.18
C SER A 69 -9.21 0.76 -10.17
N ALA A 70 -8.93 -0.55 -10.06
CA ALA A 70 -7.87 -1.06 -9.18
C ALA A 70 -6.46 -0.93 -9.79
N TRP A 71 -6.35 -0.86 -11.12
CA TRP A 71 -5.09 -0.91 -11.86
C TRP A 71 -4.00 0.08 -11.42
N PRO A 72 -4.30 1.37 -11.17
CA PRO A 72 -3.28 2.32 -10.71
C PRO A 72 -2.69 1.90 -9.36
N PHE A 73 -3.51 1.37 -8.47
CA PHE A 73 -3.12 0.94 -7.13
C PHE A 73 -2.35 -0.39 -7.16
N ILE A 74 -2.69 -1.28 -8.09
CA ILE A 74 -1.93 -2.51 -8.34
C ILE A 74 -0.52 -2.16 -8.82
N ALA A 75 -0.40 -1.29 -9.81
CA ALA A 75 0.91 -0.84 -10.31
C ALA A 75 1.75 -0.23 -9.17
N LEU A 76 1.13 0.61 -8.32
CA LEU A 76 1.78 1.17 -7.14
C LEU A 76 2.15 0.09 -6.10
N THR A 77 1.37 -0.98 -5.96
CA THR A 77 1.68 -2.09 -5.05
C THR A 77 2.91 -2.86 -5.50
N LEU A 78 3.07 -3.06 -6.81
CA LEU A 78 4.19 -3.83 -7.36
C LEU A 78 5.55 -3.15 -7.14
N VAL A 79 5.57 -1.81 -7.06
CA VAL A 79 6.80 -1.03 -6.86
C VAL A 79 6.92 -0.42 -5.46
N GLY A 80 5.81 -0.18 -4.79
CA GLY A 80 5.73 0.49 -3.49
C GLY A 80 5.16 -0.37 -2.38
N GLY A 81 4.87 -1.65 -2.63
CA GLY A 81 4.28 -2.54 -1.62
C GLY A 81 2.98 -1.97 -1.05
N SER A 82 2.95 -1.71 0.26
CA SER A 82 1.74 -1.27 0.98
C SER A 82 1.21 0.10 0.55
N PHE A 83 1.96 0.93 -0.19
CA PHE A 83 1.46 2.20 -0.72
C PHE A 83 0.22 2.02 -1.61
N GLY A 84 0.17 0.95 -2.41
CA GLY A 84 -0.98 0.68 -3.29
C GLY A 84 -2.28 0.40 -2.53
N PRO A 85 -2.34 -0.59 -1.63
CA PRO A 85 -3.54 -0.87 -0.85
C PRO A 85 -3.95 0.28 0.07
N LEU A 86 -2.99 0.99 0.68
CA LEU A 86 -3.28 2.15 1.53
C LEU A 86 -3.95 3.28 0.74
N THR A 87 -3.39 3.63 -0.42
CA THR A 87 -3.97 4.68 -1.29
C THR A 87 -5.30 4.24 -1.89
N TYR A 88 -5.48 2.96 -2.24
CA TYR A 88 -6.77 2.42 -2.67
C TYR A 88 -7.85 2.60 -1.61
N LEU A 89 -7.56 2.21 -0.37
CA LEU A 89 -8.47 2.36 0.77
C LEU A 89 -8.80 3.83 1.03
N LEU A 90 -7.81 4.72 0.94
CA LEU A 90 -7.99 6.16 1.12
C LEU A 90 -8.97 6.74 0.08
N VAL A 91 -8.76 6.43 -1.21
CA VAL A 91 -9.63 6.90 -2.30
C VAL A 91 -11.03 6.33 -2.16
N ARG A 92 -11.14 5.05 -1.83
CA ARG A 92 -12.41 4.37 -1.59
C ARG A 92 -13.19 5.05 -0.46
N GLU A 93 -12.57 5.31 0.69
CA GLU A 93 -13.23 5.92 1.84
C GLU A 93 -13.62 7.39 1.56
N SER A 94 -12.79 8.11 0.80
CA SER A 94 -13.08 9.47 0.35
C SER A 94 -14.29 9.55 -0.59
N LYS A 95 -14.45 8.56 -1.50
CA LYS A 95 -15.65 8.46 -2.34
C LYS A 95 -16.90 8.11 -1.53
N LYS A 96 -16.77 7.30 -0.48
CA LYS A 96 -17.88 6.96 0.42
C LYS A 96 -18.39 8.18 1.19
N GLY A 97 -17.49 8.99 1.75
CA GLY A 97 -17.87 10.21 2.49
C GLY A 97 -18.67 11.19 1.64
N ARG A 98 -18.23 11.45 0.40
CA ARG A 98 -18.92 12.36 -0.53
C ARG A 98 -20.32 11.92 -0.93
N ARG A 99 -20.64 10.62 -0.86
CA ARG A 99 -21.98 10.08 -1.19
C ARG A 99 -22.96 10.16 -0.01
N VAL A 100 -22.47 10.42 1.21
CA VAL A 100 -23.33 10.59 2.40
C VAL A 100 -23.73 12.06 2.58
N GLU A 101 -22.93 13.00 2.06
CA GLU A 101 -23.13 14.45 2.22
C GLU A 101 -23.97 15.09 1.09
N GLY A 102 -24.29 14.37 0.01
CA GLY A 102 -25.09 14.85 -1.12
C GLY A 102 -26.30 13.98 -1.38
#